data_AF-A0AA86MK19-F1
#
_entry.id   AF-A0AA86MK19-F1
#
_cell.length_a   1.000
_cell.length_b   1.000
_cell.length_c   1.000
_cell.angle_alpha   90.00
_cell.angle_beta   90.00
_cell.angle_gamma   90.00
#
_symmetry.space_group_name_H-M   'P 1'
#
loop_
_entity.id
_entity.type
_entity.pdbx_description
1 polymer ?
#
loop_
_entity_poly.entity_id
_entity_poly.type
_entity_poly.pdbx_seq_one_letter_code
_entity_poly.pdbx_strand_id
1 'polypeptide(L)'
;MLTTILNQNETIINYISELNLPYSSAIKNHMVNIVSGIIVTEGSKTISSVHNKITCNRDRSTGSRFLSSYSWNHEYVTQERIFHAISEISNTCEDSDVGFLIIDDTLTKKNTSNKKIEGLDFHNSHADGNKPK
;
A
#
# COMPACT_ATOMS: atom_id res chain seq x y z
N MET A 1 -11.07 13.79 -20.82
CA MET A 1 -9.82 13.14 -20.33
C MET A 1 -9.95 11.67 -20.68
N LEU A 2 -9.06 11.12 -21.51
CA LEU A 2 -9.14 9.73 -21.94
C LEU A 2 -9.02 8.81 -20.72
N THR A 3 -10.03 7.98 -20.50
CA THR A 3 -10.01 6.91 -19.51
C THR A 3 -9.00 5.88 -19.99
N THR A 4 -7.79 5.89 -19.44
CA THR A 4 -6.88 4.76 -19.61
C THR A 4 -7.58 3.55 -19.02
N ILE A 5 -8.07 2.66 -19.89
CA ILE A 5 -8.62 1.38 -19.47
C ILE A 5 -7.43 0.59 -18.94
N LEU A 6 -7.27 0.59 -17.63
CA LEU A 6 -6.36 -0.33 -16.98
C LEU A 6 -6.97 -1.72 -17.10
N ASN A 7 -6.38 -2.53 -17.98
CA ASN A 7 -6.40 -3.95 -17.73
C ASN A 7 -5.81 -4.14 -16.32
N GLN A 8 -6.56 -4.74 -15.40
CA GLN A 8 -6.05 -4.93 -14.05
C GLN A 8 -4.72 -5.68 -14.15
N ASN A 9 -3.67 -5.12 -13.54
CA ASN A 9 -2.33 -5.68 -13.70
C ASN A 9 -2.30 -7.08 -13.08
N GLU A 10 -2.15 -8.10 -13.93
CA GLU A 10 -2.09 -9.51 -13.52
C GLU A 10 -1.03 -9.75 -12.45
N THR A 11 0.09 -9.03 -12.49
CA THR A 11 1.14 -9.08 -11.46
C THR A 11 0.59 -8.70 -10.08
N ILE A 12 -0.28 -7.69 -9.99
CA ILE A 12 -0.89 -7.26 -8.71
C ILE A 12 -1.88 -8.30 -8.21
N ILE A 13 -2.68 -8.87 -9.11
CA ILE A 13 -3.66 -9.92 -8.79
C ILE A 13 -2.93 -11.16 -8.26
N ASN A 14 -1.88 -11.59 -8.96
CA ASN A 14 -1.08 -12.75 -8.59
C ASN A 14 -0.42 -12.52 -7.24
N TYR A 15 0.27 -11.39 -7.06
CA TYR A 15 0.89 -11.03 -5.78
C TYR A 15 -0.10 -11.08 -4.61
N ILE A 16 -1.26 -10.41 -4.72
CA ILE A 16 -2.25 -10.40 -3.64
C ILE A 16 -2.83 -11.80 -3.37
N SER A 17 -2.92 -12.65 -4.41
CA SER A 17 -3.38 -14.02 -4.27
C SER A 17 -2.34 -14.91 -3.57
N GLU A 18 -1.06 -14.73 -3.89
CA GLU A 18 0.08 -15.45 -3.32
C GLU A 18 0.33 -15.14 -1.85
N LEU A 19 -0.03 -13.92 -1.38
CA LEU A 19 0.00 -13.58 0.05
C LEU A 19 -0.96 -14.44 0.91
N ASN A 20 -1.81 -15.26 0.30
CA ASN A 20 -2.73 -16.21 0.95
C ASN A 20 -3.55 -15.61 2.12
N LEU A 21 -3.89 -14.32 2.03
CA LEU A 21 -4.56 -13.64 3.13
C LEU A 21 -5.97 -14.23 3.40
N PRO A 22 -6.40 -14.36 4.67
CA PRO A 22 -7.68 -14.96 5.07
C PRO A 22 -8.86 -13.99 4.87
N TYR A 23 -8.87 -13.27 3.76
CA TYR A 23 -9.90 -12.30 3.41
C TYR A 23 -10.76 -12.78 2.25
N SER A 24 -12.02 -12.37 2.25
CA SER A 24 -12.95 -12.72 1.17
C SER A 24 -12.49 -12.16 -0.17
N SER A 25 -12.94 -12.77 -1.27
CA SER A 25 -12.66 -12.31 -2.62
C SER A 25 -13.09 -10.85 -2.85
N ALA A 26 -14.13 -10.39 -2.17
CA ALA A 26 -14.57 -8.99 -2.24
C ALA A 26 -13.53 -8.02 -1.67
N ILE A 27 -12.88 -8.39 -0.57
CA ILE A 27 -11.82 -7.60 0.07
C ILE A 27 -10.54 -7.66 -0.75
N LYS A 28 -10.15 -8.85 -1.21
CA LYS A 28 -9.00 -9.01 -2.12
C LYS A 28 -9.17 -8.17 -3.39
N ASN A 29 -10.37 -8.12 -3.96
CA ASN A 29 -10.67 -7.23 -5.08
C ASN A 29 -10.54 -5.74 -4.71
N HIS A 30 -10.94 -5.32 -3.50
CA HIS A 30 -10.68 -3.95 -3.05
C HIS A 30 -9.18 -3.65 -2.94
N MET A 31 -8.39 -4.60 -2.42
CA MET A 31 -6.92 -4.48 -2.36
C MET A 31 -6.33 -4.32 -3.77
N VAL A 32 -6.68 -5.21 -4.71
CA VAL A 32 -6.21 -5.16 -6.10
C VAL A 32 -6.52 -3.81 -6.73
N ASN A 33 -7.77 -3.35 -6.62
CA ASN A 33 -8.18 -2.08 -7.23
C ASN A 33 -7.46 -0.88 -6.61
N ILE A 34 -7.36 -0.80 -5.28
CA ILE A 34 -6.70 0.32 -4.61
C ILE A 34 -5.20 0.34 -4.91
N VAL A 35 -4.52 -0.81 -4.84
CA VAL A 35 -3.08 -0.91 -5.17
C VAL A 35 -2.84 -0.53 -6.63
N SER A 36 -3.63 -1.07 -7.55
CA SER A 36 -3.57 -0.70 -8.97
C SER A 36 -3.77 0.79 -9.16
N GLY A 37 -4.81 1.36 -8.55
CA GLY A 37 -5.11 2.79 -8.61
C GLY A 37 -4.01 3.68 -8.01
N ILE A 38 -3.35 3.24 -6.93
CA ILE A 38 -2.21 3.97 -6.33
C ILE A 38 -1.02 4.01 -7.29
N ILE A 39 -0.68 2.88 -7.92
CA ILE A 39 0.47 2.76 -8.82
C ILE A 39 0.32 3.69 -10.03
N VAL A 40 -0.87 3.69 -10.64
CA VAL A 40 -1.16 4.40 -11.90
C VAL A 40 -1.53 5.87 -11.71
N THR A 41 -1.87 6.28 -10.48
CA THR A 41 -2.21 7.68 -10.20
C THR A 41 -0.94 8.50 -10.10
N GLU A 42 -0.70 9.30 -11.13
CA GLU A 42 0.35 10.31 -11.14
C GLU A 42 -0.02 11.51 -10.23
N GLY A 43 1.00 12.18 -9.69
CA GLY A 43 0.81 13.36 -8.83
C GLY A 43 0.15 13.03 -7.48
N SER A 44 -0.90 13.79 -7.12
CA SER A 44 -1.55 13.65 -5.82
C SER A 44 -2.41 12.39 -5.74
N LYS A 45 -1.99 11.44 -4.91
CA LYS A 45 -2.66 10.15 -4.67
C LYS A 45 -3.80 10.27 -3.65
N THR A 46 -4.71 11.22 -3.84
CA THR A 46 -5.94 11.29 -3.03
C THR A 46 -6.86 10.11 -3.37
N ILE A 47 -7.77 9.75 -2.46
CA ILE A 47 -8.77 8.69 -2.72
C ILE A 47 -9.58 8.99 -3.99
N SER A 48 -9.94 10.25 -4.22
CA SER A 48 -10.66 10.65 -5.43
C SER A 48 -9.80 10.46 -6.68
N SER A 49 -8.53 10.86 -6.65
CA SER A 49 -7.61 10.68 -7.78
C SER A 49 -7.39 9.20 -8.11
N VAL A 50 -7.16 8.37 -7.08
CA VAL A 50 -7.01 6.92 -7.20
C VAL A 50 -8.26 6.29 -7.78
N HIS A 51 -9.43 6.67 -7.26
CA HIS A 51 -10.70 6.10 -7.71
C HIS A 51 -11.08 6.53 -9.13
N ASN A 52 -10.58 7.67 -9.61
CA ASN A 52 -10.77 8.08 -11.01
C ASN A 52 -9.93 7.25 -12.01
N LYS A 53 -8.98 6.45 -11.52
CA LYS A 53 -8.12 5.59 -12.34
C LYS A 53 -8.55 4.12 -12.33
N ILE A 54 -9.40 3.70 -11.41
CA ILE A 54 -9.88 2.32 -11.36
C ILE A 54 -11.12 2.15 -12.24
N THR A 55 -11.24 1.00 -12.91
CA THR A 55 -12.37 0.66 -13.79
C THR A 55 -13.61 0.17 -13.02
N CYS A 56 -13.51 0.12 -11.69
CA CYS A 56 -14.55 -0.38 -10.81
C CYS A 56 -15.73 0.60 -10.72
N ASN A 57 -16.92 0.17 -11.18
CA ASN A 57 -18.17 0.93 -11.07
C ASN A 57 -18.75 0.95 -9.63
N ARG A 58 -17.90 0.98 -8.61
CA ARG A 58 -18.32 1.13 -7.21
C ARG A 58 -18.24 2.60 -6.82
N ASP A 59 -19.09 3.01 -5.89
CA ASP A 59 -19.05 4.37 -5.38
C ASP A 59 -17.75 4.63 -4.60
N ARG A 60 -17.19 5.85 -4.73
CA ARG A 60 -15.96 6.26 -4.03
C ARG A 60 -16.02 6.05 -2.52
N SER A 61 -17.20 6.16 -1.91
CA SER A 61 -17.41 5.90 -0.48
C SER A 61 -17.01 4.48 -0.08
N THR A 62 -17.10 3.50 -0.99
CA THR A 62 -16.69 2.12 -0.71
C THR A 62 -15.17 2.00 -0.53
N GLY A 63 -14.39 2.66 -1.38
CA GLY A 63 -12.93 2.73 -1.23
C GLY A 63 -12.52 3.46 0.06
N SER A 64 -13.22 4.53 0.41
CA SER A 64 -13.00 5.23 1.69
C SER A 64 -13.28 4.32 2.88
N ARG A 65 -14.42 3.62 2.89
CA ARG A 65 -14.82 2.70 3.97
C ARG A 65 -13.87 1.50 4.09
N PHE A 66 -13.40 0.99 2.95
CA PHE A 66 -12.39 -0.06 2.93
C PHE A 66 -11.13 0.36 3.69
N LEU A 67 -10.65 1.59 3.48
CA LEU A 67 -9.44 2.09 4.15
C LEU A 67 -9.67 2.55 5.59
N SER A 68 -10.87 3.08 5.91
CA SER A 68 -11.14 3.68 7.22
C SER A 68 -11.75 2.74 8.24
N SER A 69 -12.53 1.76 7.78
CA SER A 69 -13.45 1.00 8.64
C SER A 69 -13.19 -0.50 8.63
N TYR A 70 -12.42 -1.00 7.65
CA TYR A 70 -12.07 -2.40 7.62
C TYR A 70 -10.86 -2.65 8.53
N SER A 71 -11.02 -3.54 9.50
CA SER A 71 -9.90 -4.01 10.32
C SER A 71 -9.19 -5.16 9.59
N TRP A 72 -7.90 -4.98 9.37
CA TRP A 72 -6.97 -6.00 8.91
C TRP A 72 -5.97 -6.29 10.02
N ASN A 73 -5.51 -7.54 10.07
CA ASN A 73 -4.45 -7.94 10.98
C ASN A 73 -3.12 -7.50 10.37
N HIS A 74 -2.65 -6.32 10.78
CA HIS A 74 -1.42 -5.71 10.25
C HIS A 74 -0.19 -6.62 10.40
N GLU A 75 -0.10 -7.32 11.52
CA GLU A 75 1.02 -8.21 11.81
C GLU A 75 1.00 -9.43 10.89
N TYR A 76 -0.17 -10.05 10.73
CA TYR A 76 -0.34 -11.18 9.81
C TYR A 76 -0.02 -10.79 8.36
N VAL A 77 -0.56 -9.66 7.88
CA VAL A 77 -0.25 -9.17 6.52
C VAL A 77 1.24 -8.88 6.35
N THR A 78 1.90 -8.37 7.39
CA THR A 78 3.35 -8.11 7.36
C THR A 78 4.14 -9.41 7.30
N GLN A 79 3.77 -10.41 8.09
CA GLN A 79 4.40 -11.74 8.10
C GLN A 79 4.28 -12.42 6.74
N GLU A 80 3.08 -12.45 6.14
CA GLU A 80 2.87 -13.06 4.81
C GLU A 80 3.69 -12.34 3.72
N ARG A 81 3.80 -11.01 3.80
CA ARG A 81 4.64 -10.24 2.86
C ARG A 81 6.12 -10.56 2.99
N ILE A 82 6.63 -10.70 4.22
CA ILE A 82 8.03 -11.07 4.48
C ILE A 82 8.28 -12.51 4.01
N PHE A 83 7.37 -13.42 4.34
CA PHE A 83 7.47 -14.83 3.92
C PHE A 83 7.48 -14.96 2.40
N HIS A 84 6.58 -14.27 1.71
CA HIS A 84 6.54 -14.21 0.25
C HIS A 84 7.87 -13.69 -0.34
N ALA A 85 8.39 -12.58 0.18
CA ALA A 85 9.66 -12.03 -0.28
C ALA A 85 10.85 -12.99 -0.07
N ILE A 86 10.92 -13.66 1.08
CA ILE A 86 11.95 -14.67 1.36
C ILE A 86 11.79 -15.87 0.43
N SER A 87 10.56 -16.35 0.23
CA SER A 87 10.28 -17.48 -0.67
C SER A 87 10.68 -17.15 -2.11
N GLU A 88 10.40 -15.93 -2.58
CA GLU A 88 10.78 -15.49 -3.93
C GLU A 88 12.30 -15.50 -4.10
N ILE A 89 13.04 -14.97 -3.13
CA ILE A 89 14.52 -14.99 -3.13
C ILE A 89 15.03 -16.43 -3.13
N SER A 90 14.54 -17.28 -2.22
CA SER A 90 14.98 -18.68 -2.12
C SER A 90 14.67 -19.52 -3.37
N ASN A 91 13.65 -19.16 -4.13
CA ASN A 91 13.26 -19.87 -5.35
C ASN A 91 13.96 -19.36 -6.61
N THR A 92 14.53 -18.15 -6.56
CA THR A 92 15.13 -17.49 -7.74
C THR A 92 16.64 -17.34 -7.66
N CYS A 93 17.21 -17.35 -6.46
CA CYS A 93 18.65 -17.23 -6.23
C CYS A 93 19.28 -18.58 -5.88
N GLU A 94 20.54 -18.75 -6.28
CA GLU A 94 21.38 -19.88 -5.86
C GLU A 94 22.09 -19.54 -4.55
N ASP A 95 22.49 -20.56 -3.78
CA ASP A 95 23.25 -20.37 -2.52
C ASP A 95 24.57 -19.61 -2.69
N SER A 96 25.09 -19.55 -3.92
CA SER A 96 26.32 -18.82 -4.26
C SER A 96 26.11 -17.33 -4.56
N ASP A 97 24.85 -16.89 -4.67
CA ASP A 97 24.52 -15.51 -4.98
C ASP A 97 24.79 -14.59 -3.78
N VAL A 98 25.26 -13.38 -4.09
CA VAL A 98 25.52 -12.33 -3.09
C VAL A 98 24.35 -11.36 -3.05
N GLY A 99 23.63 -11.33 -1.93
CA GLY A 99 22.57 -10.37 -1.65
C GLY A 99 23.01 -9.22 -0.75
N PHE A 100 22.28 -8.10 -0.80
CA PHE A 100 22.44 -6.98 0.12
C PHE A 100 21.15 -6.76 0.91
N LEU A 101 21.26 -6.67 2.23
CA LEU A 101 20.15 -6.28 3.11
C LEU A 101 20.33 -4.81 3.51
N ILE A 102 19.42 -3.96 3.07
CA ILE A 102 19.38 -2.54 3.43
C ILE A 102 18.31 -2.36 4.50
N ILE A 103 18.72 -1.87 5.66
CA ILE A 103 17.82 -1.53 6.77
C ILE A 103 17.96 -0.03 7.01
N ASP A 104 16.83 0.67 6.90
CA ASP A 104 16.73 2.11 7.09
C ASP A 104 15.42 2.40 7.82
N ASP A 105 15.42 3.37 8.74
CA ASP A 105 14.21 3.84 9.40
C ASP A 105 13.61 5.01 8.63
N THR A 106 12.28 5.11 8.63
CA THR A 106 11.60 6.22 7.94
C THR A 106 10.46 6.79 8.79
N LEU A 107 10.29 8.11 8.70
CA LEU A 107 9.20 8.83 9.36
C LEU A 107 8.21 9.34 8.33
N THR A 108 6.94 8.98 8.46
CA THR A 108 5.87 9.55 7.65
C THR A 108 5.29 10.77 8.36
N LYS A 109 5.56 11.98 7.82
CA LYS A 109 5.02 13.22 8.39
C LYS A 109 3.53 13.34 8.11
N LYS A 110 2.78 13.64 9.17
CA LYS A 110 1.39 14.06 9.04
C LYS A 110 1.32 15.42 8.36
N ASN A 111 0.38 15.57 7.42
CA ASN A 111 0.05 16.87 6.85
C ASN A 111 -0.50 17.81 7.94
N THR A 112 0.03 19.05 8.01
CA THR A 112 -0.35 20.07 8.99
C THR A 112 -1.83 20.46 8.92
N SER A 113 -2.49 20.23 7.77
CA SER A 113 -3.93 20.48 7.61
C SER A 113 -4.83 19.46 8.33
N ASN A 114 -4.31 18.28 8.69
CA ASN A 114 -5.08 17.27 9.41
C ASN A 114 -5.10 17.58 10.91
N LYS A 115 -6.28 17.78 11.51
CA LYS A 115 -6.37 18.13 12.94
C LYS A 115 -6.11 16.96 13.87
N LYS A 116 -6.59 15.75 13.54
CA LYS A 116 -6.46 14.55 14.38
C LYS A 116 -6.13 13.33 13.53
N ILE A 117 -5.14 12.57 13.98
CA ILE A 117 -4.85 11.19 13.56
C ILE A 117 -4.43 10.49 14.86
N GLU A 118 -5.13 9.43 15.24
CA GLU A 118 -4.84 8.68 16.46
C GLU A 118 -3.59 7.80 16.26
N GLY A 119 -2.85 7.54 17.34
CA GLY A 119 -1.64 6.71 17.29
C GLY A 119 -0.41 7.40 16.68
N LEU A 120 -0.42 8.73 16.55
CA LEU A 120 0.78 9.48 16.20
C LEU A 120 1.57 9.86 17.44
N ASP A 121 2.87 9.64 17.38
CA ASP A 121 3.82 10.12 18.37
C ASP A 121 4.57 11.35 17.84
N PHE A 122 5.08 12.15 18.77
CA PHE A 122 5.88 13.33 18.44
C PHE A 122 7.33 12.94 18.23
N HIS A 123 7.81 13.06 17.00
CA HIS A 123 9.21 12.81 16.65
C HIS A 123 9.89 14.09 16.17
N ASN A 124 11.08 14.38 16.70
CA ASN A 124 11.94 15.42 16.17
C ASN A 124 12.64 14.89 14.92
N SER A 125 12.32 15.45 13.75
CA SER A 125 13.04 15.11 12.52
C SER A 125 14.27 16.01 12.39
N HIS A 126 15.47 15.42 12.41
CA HIS A 126 16.70 16.16 12.11
C HIS A 126 16.69 16.82 10.73
N ALA A 127 15.91 16.29 9.79
CA ALA A 127 15.71 16.85 8.46
C ALA A 127 14.88 18.16 8.45
N ASP A 128 14.07 18.42 9.48
CA ASP A 128 13.30 19.67 9.58
C ASP A 128 14.12 20.85 10.10
N GLY A 129 15.32 20.58 10.62
CA GLY A 129 16.17 21.55 11.30
C GLY A 129 15.56 22.07 12.61
N ASN A 130 16.36 22.79 13.41
CA ASN A 130 15.85 23.53 14.56
C ASN A 130 15.05 24.74 14.08
N LYS A 131 13.84 24.53 13.55
CA LYS A 131 12.93 25.63 13.26
C LYS A 131 12.30 26.11 14.58
N PRO A 132 12.39 27.41 14.91
CA PRO A 132 11.69 27.94 16.08
C PRO A 132 10.19 27.68 15.93
N LYS A 133 9.54 27.36 17.04
CA LYS A 133 8.08 27.21 17.13
C LYS A 133 7.36 28.49 16.74
#